data_AF-A0A1Z8RD40-F1
#
_entry.id   AF-A0A1Z8RD40-F1
#
_cell.length_a   1.000
_cell.length_b   1.000
_cell.length_c   1.000
_cell.angle_alpha   90.00
_cell.angle_beta   90.00
_cell.angle_gamma   90.00
#
_symmetry.space_group_name_H-M   'P 1'
#
loop_
_entity.id
_entity.type
_entity.pdbx_description
1 polymer ?
#
loop_
_entity_poly.entity_id
_entity_poly.type
_entity_poly.pdbx_seq_one_letter_code
_entity_poly.pdbx_strand_id
1 'polypeptide(L)'
;MLAFDAPSREECSAERPRSNIPQQALVLLNDPVFVEAARTFADKLLSLSGASDSERIEQSFQWALTRMPTKQEKKVLIDLLAEQRIRYQKDQASALAFVQTGEKPLNPDRSVIELAAWTSVTRALLNLYETTARF
;
A
#
# COMPACT_ATOMS: atom_id res chain seq x y z
N MET A 1 12.19 15.35 0.02
CA MET A 1 11.68 16.07 -1.18
C MET A 1 12.64 16.07 -2.38
N LEU A 2 13.94 15.75 -2.23
CA LEU A 2 14.87 15.50 -3.36
C LEU A 2 14.66 14.16 -4.07
N ALA A 3 13.90 13.24 -3.48
CA ALA A 3 13.70 11.91 -4.01
C ALA A 3 12.72 11.84 -5.20
N PHE A 4 12.05 12.94 -5.59
CA PHE A 4 11.01 12.95 -6.63
C PHE A 4 11.35 13.87 -7.81
N ASP A 5 12.62 13.90 -8.26
CA ASP A 5 13.08 14.66 -9.43
C ASP A 5 12.47 16.06 -9.52
N ALA A 6 12.64 16.87 -8.45
CA ALA A 6 12.27 18.27 -8.51
C ALA A 6 13.20 18.98 -9.51
N PRO A 7 12.68 19.53 -10.64
CA PRO A 7 13.53 20.18 -11.62
C PRO A 7 14.11 21.48 -11.07
N SER A 8 15.34 21.83 -11.49
CA SER A 8 15.93 23.14 -11.20
C SER A 8 15.19 24.25 -11.97
N ARG A 9 15.19 25.48 -11.45
CA ARG A 9 14.42 26.61 -11.99
C ARG A 9 14.91 27.16 -13.35
N GLU A 10 15.94 26.59 -13.95
CA GLU A 10 16.64 27.13 -15.12
C GLU A 10 16.41 26.37 -16.43
N GLU A 11 15.48 25.40 -16.48
CA GLU A 11 15.27 24.57 -17.67
C GLU A 11 13.78 24.38 -18.02
N CYS A 12 13.41 24.70 -19.26
CA CYS A 12 12.13 24.29 -19.85
C CYS A 12 12.27 22.85 -20.36
N SER A 13 11.85 21.85 -19.58
CA SER A 13 11.69 20.48 -20.06
C SER A 13 10.23 20.22 -20.46
N ALA A 14 9.99 19.93 -21.75
CA ALA A 14 8.66 19.62 -22.28
C ALA A 14 8.19 18.18 -21.96
N GLU A 15 9.09 17.33 -21.43
CA GLU A 15 8.78 15.98 -20.97
C GLU A 15 9.28 15.78 -19.54
N ARG A 16 8.48 15.05 -18.74
CA ARG A 16 8.92 14.59 -17.41
C ARG A 16 9.93 13.44 -17.59
N PRO A 17 11.11 13.51 -16.95
CA PRO A 17 11.99 12.35 -16.88
C PRO A 17 11.27 11.21 -16.15
N ARG A 18 11.17 10.04 -16.79
CA ARG A 18 10.69 8.80 -16.16
C ARG A 18 11.85 8.16 -15.41
N SER A 19 12.02 8.55 -14.14
CA SER A 19 13.03 7.97 -13.26
C SER A 19 12.45 6.83 -12.43
N ASN A 20 12.99 5.63 -12.58
CA ASN A 20 12.66 4.42 -11.82
C ASN A 20 13.70 4.14 -10.72
N ILE A 21 14.26 5.20 -10.11
CA ILE A 21 15.42 5.06 -9.21
C ILE A 21 15.01 4.21 -7.99
N PRO A 22 15.73 3.12 -7.67
CA PRO A 22 15.40 2.20 -6.56
C PRO A 22 15.21 2.88 -5.20
N GLN A 23 15.79 4.06 -5.01
CA GLN A 23 15.63 4.87 -3.80
C GLN A 23 14.20 5.40 -3.60
N GLN A 24 13.44 5.67 -4.66
CA GLN A 24 12.02 6.07 -4.55
C GLN A 24 11.16 4.93 -4.01
N ALA A 25 11.33 3.72 -4.56
CA ALA A 25 10.64 2.52 -4.08
C ALA A 25 11.00 2.21 -2.62
N LEU A 26 12.24 2.47 -2.19
CA LEU A 26 12.66 2.29 -0.80
C LEU A 26 12.06 3.33 0.15
N VAL A 27 11.93 4.59 -0.29
CA VAL A 27 11.25 5.64 0.50
C VAL A 27 9.77 5.32 0.64
N LEU A 28 9.08 4.96 -0.44
CA LEU A 28 7.67 4.53 -0.38
C LEU A 28 7.47 3.32 0.53
N LEU A 29 8.43 2.41 0.53
CA LEU A 29 8.37 1.21 1.35
C LEU A 29 8.58 1.51 2.83
N ASN A 30 9.38 2.52 3.23
CA ASN A 30 9.82 2.67 4.61
C ASN A 30 9.44 4.00 5.29
N ASP A 31 8.97 5.00 4.54
CA ASP A 31 8.56 6.27 5.13
C ASP A 31 7.28 6.08 5.98
N PRO A 32 7.27 6.51 7.25
CA PRO A 32 6.12 6.38 8.14
C PRO A 32 4.82 6.95 7.55
N VAL A 33 4.91 8.01 6.73
CA VAL A 33 3.74 8.62 6.08
C VAL A 33 3.11 7.67 5.06
N PHE A 34 3.93 6.94 4.31
CA PHE A 34 3.43 5.95 3.34
C PHE A 34 2.92 4.68 4.00
N VAL A 35 3.54 4.25 5.11
CA VAL A 35 3.02 3.15 5.94
C VAL A 35 1.67 3.53 6.54
N GLU A 36 1.53 4.76 7.02
CA GLU A 36 0.26 5.29 7.51
C GLU A 36 -0.79 5.39 6.41
N ALA A 37 -0.42 5.90 5.23
CA ALA A 37 -1.32 5.96 4.08
C ALA A 37 -1.82 4.56 3.68
N ALA A 38 -0.92 3.56 3.62
CA ALA A 38 -1.30 2.17 3.39
C ALA A 38 -2.25 1.65 4.48
N ARG A 39 -1.97 1.94 5.76
CA ARG A 39 -2.83 1.54 6.88
C ARG A 39 -4.23 2.14 6.79
N THR A 40 -4.33 3.42 6.46
CA THR A 40 -5.64 4.09 6.30
C THR A 40 -6.42 3.56 5.10
N PHE A 41 -5.72 3.21 4.02
CA PHE A 41 -6.32 2.55 2.88
C PHE A 41 -6.82 1.14 3.25
N ALA A 42 -6.02 0.36 3.98
CA ALA A 42 -6.41 -0.95 4.50
C ALA A 42 -7.67 -0.86 5.39
N ASP A 43 -7.72 0.11 6.30
CA ASP A 43 -8.90 0.33 7.15
C ASP A 43 -10.16 0.65 6.31
N LYS A 44 -10.02 1.46 5.24
CA LYS A 44 -11.11 1.74 4.31
C LYS A 44 -11.61 0.48 3.59
N LEU A 45 -10.72 -0.42 3.16
CA LEU A 45 -11.09 -1.69 2.54
C LEU A 45 -11.81 -2.62 3.53
N LEU A 46 -11.35 -2.64 4.78
CA LEU A 46 -11.99 -3.40 5.85
C LEU A 46 -13.36 -2.84 6.26
N SER A 47 -13.68 -1.58 5.95
CA SER A 47 -15.02 -1.00 6.13
C SER A 47 -16.05 -1.50 5.12
N LEU A 48 -15.62 -2.20 4.06
CA LEU A 48 -16.54 -2.79 3.09
C LEU A 48 -17.17 -4.04 3.71
N SER A 49 -18.36 -3.86 4.27
CA SER A 49 -19.19 -4.90 4.86
C SER A 49 -19.56 -5.95 3.82
N GLY A 50 -19.40 -7.24 4.15
CA GLY A 50 -19.81 -8.35 3.28
C GLY A 50 -18.93 -8.61 2.06
N ALA A 51 -17.91 -7.79 1.80
CA ALA A 51 -16.97 -8.04 0.71
C ALA A 51 -15.99 -9.18 1.07
N SER A 52 -15.80 -10.09 0.12
CA SER A 52 -14.74 -11.10 0.14
C SER A 52 -13.36 -10.46 -0.06
N ASP A 53 -12.30 -11.18 0.29
CA ASP A 53 -10.93 -10.69 0.06
C ASP A 53 -10.65 -10.43 -1.43
N SER A 54 -11.24 -11.25 -2.30
CA SER A 54 -11.20 -11.10 -3.75
C SER A 54 -11.80 -9.75 -4.18
N GLU A 55 -12.99 -9.42 -3.70
CA GLU A 55 -13.68 -8.15 -4.04
C GLU A 55 -12.93 -6.95 -3.45
N ARG A 56 -12.36 -7.08 -2.25
CA ARG A 56 -11.51 -6.02 -1.66
C ARG A 56 -10.25 -5.77 -2.49
N ILE A 57 -9.61 -6.82 -3.02
CA ILE A 57 -8.46 -6.67 -3.92
C ILE A 57 -8.89 -5.96 -5.21
N GLU A 58 -9.97 -6.38 -5.85
CA GLU A 58 -10.50 -5.72 -7.05
C GLU A 58 -10.81 -4.24 -6.78
N GLN A 59 -11.47 -3.95 -5.66
CA GLN A 59 -11.78 -2.59 -5.27
C GLN A 59 -10.52 -1.75 -5.01
N SER A 60 -9.49 -2.35 -4.42
CA SER A 60 -8.20 -1.69 -4.17
C SER A 60 -7.51 -1.28 -5.46
N PHE A 61 -7.51 -2.15 -6.48
CA PHE A 61 -7.00 -1.82 -7.82
C PHE A 61 -7.80 -0.72 -8.48
N GLN A 62 -9.12 -0.76 -8.36
CA GLN A 62 -9.96 0.29 -8.94
C GLN A 62 -9.70 1.65 -8.29
N TRP A 63 -9.46 1.70 -6.97
CA TRP A 63 -9.14 2.95 -6.28
C TRP A 63 -7.72 3.46 -6.54
N ALA A 64 -6.73 2.58 -6.61
CA ALA A 64 -5.32 2.97 -6.77
C ALA A 64 -4.90 3.14 -8.24
N LEU A 65 -5.38 2.26 -9.13
CA LEU A 65 -4.91 2.12 -10.51
C LEU A 65 -6.01 2.31 -11.56
N THR A 66 -7.26 2.56 -11.15
CA THR A 66 -8.42 2.77 -12.05
C THR A 66 -8.62 1.68 -13.11
N ARG A 67 -8.18 0.45 -12.81
CA ARG A 67 -8.35 -0.74 -13.65
C ARG A 67 -8.66 -1.97 -12.80
N MET A 68 -9.09 -3.05 -13.44
CA MET A 68 -9.19 -4.35 -12.79
C MET A 68 -7.81 -5.04 -12.70
N PRO A 69 -7.56 -5.84 -11.66
CA PRO A 69 -6.37 -6.67 -11.58
C PRO A 69 -6.43 -7.79 -12.62
N THR A 70 -5.27 -8.20 -13.12
CA THR A 70 -5.16 -9.45 -13.87
C THR A 70 -5.32 -10.67 -12.94
N LYS A 71 -5.62 -11.84 -13.50
CA LYS A 71 -5.75 -13.08 -12.72
C LYS A 71 -4.47 -13.42 -11.93
N GLN A 72 -3.30 -13.12 -12.49
CA GLN A 72 -2.01 -13.37 -11.85
C GLN A 72 -1.76 -12.40 -10.70
N GLU A 73 -1.95 -11.09 -10.91
CA GLU A 73 -1.81 -10.07 -9.85
C GLU A 73 -2.75 -10.36 -8.67
N LYS A 74 -4.01 -10.67 -8.97
CA LYS A 74 -5.00 -11.02 -7.95
C LYS A 74 -4.57 -12.24 -7.14
N LYS A 75 -4.06 -13.29 -7.81
CA LYS A 75 -3.57 -14.49 -7.12
C LYS A 75 -2.40 -14.17 -6.19
N VAL A 76 -1.40 -13.44 -6.69
CA VAL A 76 -0.22 -13.05 -5.88
C VAL A 76 -0.62 -12.28 -4.63
N LEU A 77 -1.59 -11.37 -4.72
CA LEU A 77 -2.03 -10.59 -3.57
C LEU A 77 -2.90 -11.38 -2.59
N ILE A 78 -3.69 -12.34 -3.05
CA ILE A 78 -4.39 -13.29 -2.17
C ILE A 78 -3.39 -14.14 -1.40
N ASP A 79 -2.37 -14.66 -2.09
CA ASP A 79 -1.33 -15.48 -1.48
C ASP A 79 -0.54 -14.65 -0.44
N LEU A 80 -0.17 -13.41 -0.79
CA LEU A 80 0.45 -12.46 0.15
C LEU A 80 -0.42 -12.20 1.38
N LEU A 81 -1.72 -11.96 1.20
CA LEU A 81 -2.66 -11.72 2.30
C LEU A 81 -2.70 -12.92 3.26
N ALA A 82 -2.78 -14.13 2.71
CA ALA A 82 -2.79 -15.37 3.50
C ALA A 82 -1.48 -15.54 4.30
N GLU A 83 -0.33 -15.32 3.66
CA GLU A 83 0.98 -15.38 4.32
C GLU A 83 1.11 -14.37 5.46
N GLN A 84 0.70 -13.11 5.23
CA GLN A 84 0.77 -12.08 6.27
C GLN A 84 -0.17 -12.37 7.43
N ARG A 85 -1.38 -12.88 7.17
CA ARG A 85 -2.29 -13.32 8.24
C ARG A 85 -1.65 -14.41 9.10
N ILE A 86 -1.06 -15.44 8.49
CA ILE A 86 -0.38 -16.52 9.21
C ILE A 86 0.79 -15.97 10.03
N ARG A 87 1.58 -15.07 9.45
CA ARG A 87 2.71 -14.44 10.13
C ARG A 87 2.27 -13.65 11.37
N TYR A 88 1.28 -12.78 11.23
CA TYR A 88 0.80 -11.92 12.31
C TYR A 88 -0.05 -12.67 13.35
N GLN A 89 -0.65 -13.81 12.99
CA GLN A 89 -1.26 -14.72 13.96
C GLN A 89 -0.20 -15.34 14.88
N LYS A 90 0.98 -15.68 14.35
CA LYS A 90 2.11 -16.22 15.14
C LYS A 90 2.82 -15.15 15.97
N ASP A 91 2.86 -13.92 15.48
CA ASP A 91 3.52 -12.79 16.14
C ASP A 91 2.62 -11.55 16.15
N GLN A 92 1.70 -11.51 17.12
CA GLN A 92 0.76 -10.40 17.29
C GLN A 92 1.46 -9.10 17.74
N ALA A 93 2.59 -9.22 18.44
CA ALA A 93 3.36 -8.05 18.89
C ALA A 93 3.92 -7.28 17.68
N SER A 94 4.43 -8.00 16.68
CA SER A 94 4.88 -7.39 15.42
C SER A 94 3.74 -6.73 14.64
N ALA A 95 2.53 -7.30 14.69
CA ALA A 95 1.36 -6.72 14.05
C ALA A 95 0.98 -5.38 14.71
N LEU A 96 0.97 -5.34 16.04
CA LEU A 96 0.67 -4.13 16.80
C LEU A 96 1.69 -3.03 16.53
N ALA A 97 2.99 -3.36 16.60
CA ALA A 97 4.06 -2.41 16.30
C ALA A 97 3.95 -1.85 14.88
N PHE A 98 3.55 -2.67 13.92
CA PHE A 98 3.39 -2.24 12.54
C PHE A 98 2.21 -1.28 12.35
N VAL A 99 1.03 -1.60 12.89
CA VAL A 99 -0.16 -0.74 12.74
C VAL A 99 -0.12 0.54 13.58
N GLN A 100 0.76 0.60 14.59
CA GLN A 100 1.04 1.81 15.37
C GLN A 100 1.93 2.81 14.63
N THR A 101 2.44 2.48 13.44
CA THR A 101 3.21 3.42 12.63
C THR A 101 2.32 4.58 12.15
N GLY A 102 2.77 5.82 12.39
CA GLY A 102 2.05 7.06 12.06
C GLY A 102 1.37 7.71 13.26
N GLU A 103 0.63 8.80 13.02
CA GLU A 103 0.01 9.60 14.08
C GLU A 103 -1.50 9.32 14.24
N LYS A 104 -2.17 8.79 13.22
CA LYS A 104 -3.61 8.54 13.26
C LYS A 104 -3.93 7.42 14.27
N PRO A 105 -4.93 7.62 15.15
CA PRO A 105 -5.30 6.64 16.15
C PRO A 105 -5.84 5.36 15.51
N LEU A 106 -5.57 4.24 16.17
CA LEU A 106 -6.14 2.94 15.81
C LEU A 106 -7.62 2.90 16.16
N ASN A 107 -8.43 2.32 15.27
CA ASN A 107 -9.81 2.02 15.58
C ASN A 107 -9.85 0.77 16.49
N PRO A 108 -10.34 0.88 17.74
CA PRO A 108 -10.35 -0.23 18.70
C PRO A 108 -11.23 -1.41 18.26
N ASP A 109 -12.21 -1.18 17.39
CA ASP A 109 -13.11 -2.22 16.90
C ASP A 109 -12.49 -3.09 15.79
N ARG A 110 -11.26 -2.78 15.36
CA ARG A 110 -10.56 -3.49 14.29
C ARG A 110 -9.64 -4.57 14.84
N SER A 111 -9.70 -5.75 14.20
CA SER A 111 -8.67 -6.77 14.40
C SER A 111 -7.31 -6.25 13.93
N VAL A 112 -6.36 -6.18 14.87
CA VAL A 112 -4.98 -5.75 14.62
C VAL A 112 -4.31 -6.61 13.54
N ILE A 113 -4.58 -7.91 13.55
CA ILE A 113 -4.02 -8.88 12.60
C ILE A 113 -4.53 -8.60 11.19
N GLU A 114 -5.85 -8.40 11.04
CA GLU A 114 -6.45 -8.10 9.73
C GLU A 114 -5.96 -6.76 9.20
N LEU A 115 -5.89 -5.74 10.07
CA LEU A 115 -5.38 -4.43 9.69
C LEU A 115 -3.92 -4.51 9.23
N ALA A 116 -3.06 -5.23 9.96
CA ALA A 116 -1.65 -5.40 9.60
C ALA A 116 -1.50 -6.14 8.25
N ALA A 117 -2.24 -7.23 8.05
CA ALA A 117 -2.20 -8.02 6.82
C ALA A 117 -2.64 -7.21 5.60
N TRP A 118 -3.76 -6.47 5.70
CA TRP A 118 -4.24 -5.59 4.63
C TRP A 118 -3.36 -4.37 4.42
N THR A 119 -2.68 -3.87 5.46
CA THR A 119 -1.68 -2.81 5.33
C THR A 119 -0.50 -3.28 4.46
N SER A 120 -0.07 -4.53 4.58
CA SER A 120 0.96 -5.10 3.71
C SER A 120 0.53 -5.21 2.25
N VAL A 121 -0.73 -5.62 1.98
CA VAL A 121 -1.28 -5.69 0.62
C VAL A 121 -1.39 -4.30 -0.01
N THR A 122 -1.97 -3.34 0.71
CA THR A 122 -2.13 -1.96 0.22
C THR A 122 -0.78 -1.25 0.05
N ARG A 123 0.19 -1.51 0.94
CA ARG A 123 1.57 -1.01 0.78
C ARG A 123 2.24 -1.58 -0.46
N ALA A 124 2.06 -2.87 -0.75
CA ALA A 124 2.55 -3.46 -1.99
C ALA A 124 1.92 -2.80 -3.23
N LEU A 125 0.61 -2.53 -3.20
CA LEU A 125 -0.11 -1.85 -4.27
C LEU A 125 0.36 -0.40 -4.46
N LEU A 126 0.55 0.35 -3.37
CA LEU A 126 1.02 1.73 -3.42
C LEU A 126 2.49 1.84 -3.89
N ASN A 127 3.27 0.77 -3.71
CA ASN A 127 4.65 0.70 -4.17
C ASN A 127 4.80 0.17 -5.61
N LEU A 128 3.70 -0.12 -6.31
CA LEU A 128 3.77 -0.47 -7.73
C LEU A 128 4.25 0.74 -8.53
N TYR A 129 5.12 0.49 -9.51
CA TYR A 129 5.58 1.51 -10.44
C TYR A 129 4.41 2.17 -11.20
N GLU A 130 3.36 1.41 -11.48
CA GLU A 130 2.13 1.91 -12.10
C GLU A 130 1.42 2.95 -11.21
N THR A 131 1.57 2.88 -9.88
CA THR A 131 1.01 3.88 -8.96
C THR A 131 1.84 5.17 -8.98
N THR A 132 3.16 5.07 -9.17
CA THR A 132 4.08 6.21 -9.03
C THR A 132 4.31 6.97 -10.32
N ALA A 133 4.29 6.29 -11.47
CA ALA A 133 4.81 6.83 -12.73
C ALA A 133 3.83 6.77 -13.91
N ARG A 134 2.53 6.49 -13.66
CA ARG A 134 1.51 6.52 -14.71
C ARG A 134 1.20 7.97 -15.13
N PHE A 135 2.03 8.47 -16.04
CA PHE A 135 1.79 9.57 -16.97
C PHE A 135 2.13 9.07 -18.37
#